data_AF-K7Z7G8-F1
#
_entry.id   AF-K7Z7G8-F1
#
_cell.length_a   1.000
_cell.length_b   1.000
_cell.length_c   1.000
_cell.angle_alpha   90.00
_cell.angle_beta   90.00
_cell.angle_gamma   90.00
#
_symmetry.space_group_name_H-M   'P 1'
#
loop_
_entity.id
_entity.type
_entity.pdbx_description
1 polymer ?
#
loop_
_entity_poly.entity_id
_entity_poly.type
_entity_poly.pdbx_seq_one_letter_code
_entity_poly.pdbx_strand_id
1 'polypeptide(L)'
;IPRWDLAKFVRVSKNIGSSMKSVGEVMSIGRNFEEAFQKALRMVDNSVNGFDPYLQKVNNDELKEPTDKRPFVLAAALKANYTIDELHSLTKIDKWFLNKMKNIIEFYNQLEHSGFTLNFQQLLHAKRMGFSDKQIGQATKITELAVRTLRKEMGITPLVKQIDTVAGEWPAATNYLYLTYNACENDIDFPGGYTIVVGSGVYRIGSSVEFDWCAVGCLRELRNLGKQTIMINYNPETVSTDYDMCDRLYFEEISFEVVMDIYEVEHCEGIILSMGGQLPNNIAMDLHRQQAKVLGTSPESIDSAENRFKFSRMLDRKGILQPRWKELTNHESAIAFCEEVGFPCLVRPSYVLSGAAMNVAYSNQDLLTYLNAASLVSKEHPVVISKFLTEAKEIDVDAVAADGEILCMAVSEHVENAGVHSGDATLVTPPQDLNAETLENIKRITRDLASLLDVTGPFNMQIIRKNNELKVIECNVRVSRSFPFVSKTLNHDFVATATRAIMGLPVDPVDILHGVGKVGVKVPQFSFSRLAGADVQLGVEMASTGEVACFGDNRYEAYLKGMMSTGFQIPKKAILLSIGSFK
;
A
#
# COMPACT_ATOMS: atom_id res chain seq x y z
N ILE A 1 9.26 11.67 9.13
CA ILE A 1 8.68 10.92 10.27
C ILE A 1 8.80 9.43 9.96
N PRO A 2 9.31 8.58 10.87
CA PRO A 2 9.42 7.14 10.60
C PRO A 2 8.06 6.44 10.55
N ARG A 3 8.00 5.31 9.87
CA ARG A 3 6.86 4.39 9.80
C ARG A 3 7.15 3.14 10.61
N TRP A 4 6.15 2.68 11.38
CA TRP A 4 6.22 1.45 12.18
C TRP A 4 5.05 0.53 11.86
N ASP A 5 5.31 -0.78 11.85
CA ASP A 5 4.31 -1.84 11.70
C ASP A 5 4.31 -2.79 12.92
N LEU A 6 4.58 -2.25 14.11
CA LEU A 6 4.70 -3.04 15.35
C LEU A 6 3.42 -3.81 15.72
N ALA A 7 2.26 -3.35 15.24
CA ALA A 7 0.98 -4.02 15.47
C ALA A 7 0.92 -5.45 14.88
N LYS A 8 1.75 -5.75 13.87
CA LYS A 8 1.85 -7.10 13.27
C LYS A 8 2.53 -8.12 14.19
N PHE A 9 3.19 -7.67 15.25
CA PHE A 9 4.01 -8.51 16.11
C PHE A 9 3.49 -8.51 17.55
N VAL A 10 2.70 -9.53 17.90
CA VAL A 10 1.91 -9.61 19.16
C VAL A 10 2.75 -9.42 20.43
N ARG A 11 3.98 -9.95 20.47
CA ARG A 11 4.83 -9.98 21.67
C ARG A 11 5.95 -8.93 21.66
N VAL A 12 5.97 -8.06 20.65
CA VAL A 12 7.01 -7.04 20.52
C VAL A 12 6.63 -5.79 21.30
N SER A 13 7.57 -5.29 22.11
CA SER A 13 7.40 -4.02 22.79
C SER A 13 7.24 -2.88 21.78
N LYS A 14 6.19 -2.08 21.97
CA LYS A 14 5.88 -0.87 21.20
C LYS A 14 6.77 0.33 21.55
N ASN A 15 7.57 0.22 22.61
CA ASN A 15 8.47 1.28 23.05
C ASN A 15 9.59 1.48 22.01
N ILE A 16 9.90 2.74 21.76
CA ILE A 16 10.98 3.20 20.88
C ILE A 16 12.20 3.51 21.75
N GLY A 17 13.37 3.13 21.27
CA GLY A 17 14.65 3.37 21.95
C GLY A 17 15.78 3.54 20.95
N SER A 18 17.00 3.26 21.38
CA SER A 18 18.20 3.39 20.54
C SER A 18 18.27 2.38 19.39
N SER A 19 17.60 1.23 19.51
CA SER A 19 17.51 0.23 18.43
C SER A 19 16.34 0.55 17.50
N MET A 20 16.65 0.77 16.23
CA MET A 20 15.67 1.09 15.20
C MET A 20 14.70 -0.08 14.96
N LYS A 21 13.41 0.23 15.02
CA LYS A 21 12.29 -0.69 14.72
C LYS A 21 11.37 -0.19 13.60
N SER A 22 11.65 0.99 13.04
CA SER A 22 10.89 1.53 11.90
C SER A 22 11.18 0.71 10.64
N VAL A 23 10.18 0.63 9.76
CA VAL A 23 10.21 -0.15 8.51
C VAL A 23 10.30 0.74 7.25
N GLY A 24 10.24 2.05 7.43
CA GLY A 24 10.41 3.07 6.40
C GLY A 24 10.26 4.46 7.00
N GLU A 25 10.25 5.49 6.17
CA GLU A 25 10.02 6.86 6.59
C GLU A 25 9.32 7.73 5.54
N VAL A 26 8.83 8.88 6.00
CA VAL A 26 8.27 9.92 5.13
C VAL A 26 9.00 11.22 5.32
N MET A 27 9.06 11.99 4.24
CA MET A 27 9.45 13.39 4.28
C MET A 27 8.28 14.24 3.80
N SER A 28 8.20 15.47 4.27
CA SER A 28 7.19 16.43 3.85
C SER A 28 7.80 17.81 3.85
N ILE A 29 7.35 18.66 2.94
CA ILE A 29 7.85 20.02 2.81
C ILE A 29 6.69 20.99 3.01
N GLY A 30 6.95 22.04 3.78
CA GLY A 30 6.04 23.13 4.08
C GLY A 30 6.83 24.37 4.47
N ARG A 31 6.24 25.56 4.33
CA ARG A 31 6.91 26.83 4.63
C ARG A 31 6.83 27.22 6.10
N ASN A 32 6.12 26.43 6.90
CA ASN A 32 6.14 26.49 8.35
C ASN A 32 6.09 25.07 8.94
N PHE A 33 6.38 24.96 10.24
CA PHE A 33 6.44 23.67 10.92
C PHE A 33 5.08 22.99 10.94
N GLU A 34 4.00 23.73 11.23
CA GLU A 34 2.66 23.20 11.33
C GLU A 34 2.23 22.50 10.02
N GLU A 35 2.48 23.16 8.88
CA GLU A 35 2.20 22.66 7.54
C GLU A 35 2.97 21.37 7.23
N ALA A 36 4.30 21.40 7.40
CA ALA A 36 5.14 20.24 7.17
C ALA A 36 4.75 19.08 8.10
N PHE A 37 4.59 19.35 9.39
CA PHE A 37 4.28 18.32 10.39
C PHE A 37 2.96 17.61 10.12
N GLN A 38 1.89 18.35 9.77
CA GLN A 38 0.60 17.73 9.45
C GLN A 38 0.64 16.91 8.16
N LYS A 39 1.34 17.39 7.11
CA LYS A 39 1.55 16.62 5.87
C LYS A 39 2.29 15.31 6.16
N ALA A 40 3.40 15.36 6.91
CA ALA A 40 4.13 14.16 7.28
C ALA A 40 3.27 13.16 8.05
N LEU A 41 2.43 13.61 8.98
CA LEU A 41 1.56 12.69 9.74
C LEU A 41 0.58 11.93 8.85
N ARG A 42 0.00 12.60 7.85
CA ARG A 42 -0.88 11.95 6.86
C ARG A 42 -0.15 10.98 5.95
N MET A 43 1.07 11.33 5.56
CA MET A 43 1.94 10.50 4.73
C MET A 43 2.35 9.18 5.42
N VAL A 44 2.47 9.15 6.76
CA VAL A 44 2.86 7.95 7.52
C VAL A 44 1.79 6.85 7.47
N ASP A 45 0.51 7.21 7.55
CA ASP A 45 -0.58 6.24 7.63
C ASP A 45 -1.88 6.85 7.10
N ASN A 46 -2.53 6.20 6.14
CA ASN A 46 -3.77 6.66 5.51
C ASN A 46 -4.94 6.82 6.50
N SER A 47 -4.87 6.16 7.66
CA SER A 47 -5.86 6.31 8.74
C SER A 47 -5.72 7.62 9.51
N VAL A 48 -4.59 8.32 9.36
CA VAL A 48 -4.27 9.55 10.07
C VAL A 48 -4.57 10.74 9.16
N ASN A 49 -5.42 11.66 9.62
CA ASN A 49 -5.76 12.86 8.84
C ASN A 49 -4.93 14.11 9.23
N GLY A 50 -4.02 13.99 10.19
CA GLY A 50 -3.18 15.07 10.69
C GLY A 50 -2.84 14.88 12.16
N PHE A 51 -2.59 15.98 12.88
CA PHE A 51 -2.34 15.95 14.32
C PHE A 51 -3.66 15.87 15.12
N ASP A 52 -4.27 14.69 15.11
CA ASP A 52 -5.61 14.43 15.66
C ASP A 52 -5.57 14.05 17.15
N PRO A 53 -6.27 14.80 18.04
CA PRO A 53 -6.30 14.54 19.48
C PRO A 53 -7.22 13.39 19.91
N TYR A 54 -8.02 12.82 19.00
CA TYR A 54 -9.00 11.77 19.31
C TYR A 54 -8.52 10.35 18.98
N LEU A 55 -7.39 10.21 18.27
CA LEU A 55 -6.82 8.91 17.91
C LEU A 55 -6.27 8.14 19.11
N GLN A 56 -5.84 8.83 20.17
CA GLN A 56 -5.32 8.24 21.40
C GLN A 56 -5.89 8.94 22.62
N LYS A 57 -5.85 8.26 23.76
CA LYS A 57 -6.17 8.87 25.06
C LYS A 57 -4.91 9.45 25.67
N VAL A 58 -5.09 10.40 26.58
CA VAL A 58 -3.98 10.90 27.41
C VAL A 58 -3.39 9.75 28.21
N ASN A 59 -2.09 9.55 28.06
CA ASN A 59 -1.33 8.53 28.78
C ASN A 59 0.04 9.09 29.17
N ASN A 60 0.21 9.39 30.46
CA ASN A 60 1.46 9.96 30.98
C ASN A 60 2.65 9.02 30.84
N ASP A 61 2.42 7.71 30.82
CA ASP A 61 3.49 6.72 30.69
C ASP A 61 4.02 6.72 29.26
N GLU A 62 3.16 6.77 28.23
CA GLU A 62 3.58 6.90 26.83
C GLU A 62 4.19 8.28 26.48
N LEU A 63 3.85 9.32 27.26
CA LEU A 63 4.55 10.59 27.16
C LEU A 63 5.99 10.48 27.70
N LYS A 64 6.24 9.70 28.75
CA LYS A 64 7.59 9.49 29.29
C LYS A 64 8.39 8.46 28.48
N GLU A 65 7.75 7.35 28.15
CA GLU A 65 8.29 6.21 27.41
C GLU A 65 7.75 6.24 25.97
N PRO A 66 8.55 6.72 25.00
CA PRO A 66 8.04 6.99 23.66
C PRO A 66 7.58 5.71 22.95
N THR A 67 6.40 5.78 22.33
CA THR A 67 5.85 4.77 21.41
C THR A 67 5.67 5.36 20.01
N ASP A 68 5.36 4.53 19.02
CA ASP A 68 5.01 4.95 17.66
C ASP A 68 3.74 5.84 17.61
N LYS A 69 2.92 5.81 18.67
CA LYS A 69 1.70 6.60 18.80
C LYS A 69 1.86 7.85 19.66
N ARG A 70 3.06 8.13 20.19
CA ARG A 70 3.35 9.29 21.05
C ARG A 70 2.89 10.64 20.47
N PRO A 71 3.00 10.93 19.15
CA PRO A 71 2.47 12.18 18.59
C PRO A 71 0.98 12.37 18.88
N PHE A 72 0.17 11.32 18.82
CA PHE A 72 -1.28 11.42 19.07
C PHE A 72 -1.61 11.47 20.56
N VAL A 73 -0.79 10.85 21.42
CA VAL A 73 -0.89 11.03 22.88
C VAL A 73 -0.57 12.47 23.28
N LEU A 74 0.41 13.10 22.61
CA LEU A 74 0.72 14.53 22.74
C LEU A 74 -0.45 15.42 22.31
N ALA A 75 -1.07 15.12 21.16
CA ALA A 75 -2.26 15.84 20.69
C ALA A 75 -3.40 15.76 21.73
N ALA A 76 -3.67 14.58 22.27
CA ALA A 76 -4.68 14.37 23.31
C ALA A 76 -4.34 15.14 24.61
N ALA A 77 -3.07 15.17 25.02
CA ALA A 77 -2.65 15.88 26.23
C ALA A 77 -2.77 17.40 26.08
N LEU A 78 -2.41 17.94 24.91
CA LEU A 78 -2.62 19.35 24.57
C LEU A 78 -4.11 19.71 24.57
N LYS A 79 -4.95 18.84 24.01
CA LYS A 79 -6.42 18.99 24.03
C LYS A 79 -6.99 18.94 25.45
N ALA A 80 -6.35 18.19 26.35
CA ALA A 80 -6.66 18.14 27.78
C ALA A 80 -6.02 19.29 28.60
N ASN A 81 -5.51 20.33 27.94
CA ASN A 81 -4.93 21.54 28.55
C ASN A 81 -3.66 21.31 29.39
N TYR A 82 -2.87 20.29 29.09
CA TYR A 82 -1.53 20.17 29.69
C TYR A 82 -0.66 21.37 29.32
N THR A 83 0.16 21.85 30.25
CA THR A 83 1.07 22.96 29.99
C THR A 83 2.28 22.49 29.18
N ILE A 84 2.91 23.42 28.46
CA ILE A 84 4.12 23.14 27.68
C ILE A 84 5.27 22.70 28.59
N ASP A 85 5.37 23.26 29.80
CA ASP A 85 6.39 22.88 30.78
C ASP A 85 6.22 21.45 31.29
N GLU A 86 4.98 21.04 31.57
CA GLU A 86 4.67 19.66 31.94
C GLU A 86 5.01 18.69 30.80
N LEU A 87 4.58 18.99 29.57
CA LEU A 87 4.86 18.15 28.41
C LEU A 87 6.36 18.07 28.10
N HIS A 88 7.10 19.18 28.22
CA HIS A 88 8.56 19.17 28.08
C HIS A 88 9.22 18.32 29.17
N SER A 89 8.76 18.42 30.42
CA SER A 89 9.30 17.63 31.52
C SER A 89 9.11 16.13 31.29
N LEU A 90 7.94 15.72 30.80
CA LEU A 90 7.63 14.32 30.49
C LEU A 90 8.40 13.83 29.26
N THR A 91 8.40 14.62 28.18
CA THR A 91 8.81 14.11 26.86
C THR A 91 10.24 14.41 26.48
N LYS A 92 10.82 15.46 27.07
CA LYS A 92 12.07 16.11 26.68
C LYS A 92 12.07 16.70 25.26
N ILE A 93 10.92 16.77 24.59
CA ILE A 93 10.77 17.46 23.31
C ILE A 93 10.90 18.97 23.57
N ASP A 94 11.68 19.66 22.74
CA ASP A 94 11.91 21.09 22.89
C ASP A 94 10.59 21.89 22.89
N LYS A 95 10.53 22.91 23.75
CA LYS A 95 9.34 23.74 23.94
C LYS A 95 8.90 24.43 22.66
N TRP A 96 9.81 24.72 21.74
CA TRP A 96 9.48 25.30 20.44
C TRP A 96 8.51 24.40 19.67
N PHE A 97 8.83 23.11 19.52
CA PHE A 97 7.96 22.14 18.83
C PHE A 97 6.63 21.97 19.56
N LEU A 98 6.65 21.89 20.89
CA LEU A 98 5.44 21.73 21.69
C LEU A 98 4.50 22.94 21.55
N ASN A 99 5.02 24.17 21.51
CA ASN A 99 4.21 25.36 21.23
C ASN A 99 3.61 25.32 19.83
N LYS A 100 4.36 24.84 18.83
CA LYS A 100 3.86 24.68 17.46
C LYS A 100 2.74 23.63 17.36
N MET A 101 2.90 22.50 18.06
CA MET A 101 1.83 21.48 18.19
C MET A 101 0.61 22.04 18.92
N LYS A 102 0.82 22.87 19.95
CA LYS A 102 -0.26 23.54 20.68
C LYS A 102 -1.06 24.48 19.76
N ASN A 103 -0.40 25.26 18.89
CA ASN A 103 -1.10 26.11 17.91
C ASN A 103 -2.09 25.30 17.07
N ILE A 104 -1.67 24.11 16.60
CA ILE A 104 -2.52 23.23 15.80
C ILE A 104 -3.76 22.82 16.58
N ILE A 105 -3.61 22.40 17.85
CA ILE A 105 -4.74 21.96 18.68
C ILE A 105 -5.65 23.13 19.07
N GLU A 106 -5.09 24.30 19.37
CA GLU A 106 -5.89 25.50 19.65
C GLU A 106 -6.74 25.89 18.43
N PHE A 107 -6.17 25.83 17.23
CA PHE A 107 -6.92 26.10 16.02
C PHE A 107 -7.93 24.99 15.68
N TYR A 108 -7.59 23.72 15.91
CA TYR A 108 -8.52 22.60 15.80
C TYR A 108 -9.76 22.84 16.69
N ASN A 109 -9.57 23.29 17.93
CA ASN A 109 -10.66 23.65 18.83
C ASN A 109 -11.52 24.77 18.23
N GLN A 110 -10.90 25.80 17.65
CA GLN A 110 -11.66 26.90 17.01
C GLN A 110 -12.51 26.42 15.84
N LEU A 111 -12.00 25.48 15.02
CA LEU A 111 -12.77 24.86 13.94
C LEU A 111 -13.99 24.11 14.47
N GLU A 112 -13.83 23.31 15.53
CA GLU A 112 -14.96 22.60 16.16
C GLU A 112 -16.03 23.54 16.70
N HIS A 113 -15.64 24.69 17.27
CA HIS A 113 -16.58 25.69 17.78
C HIS A 113 -17.27 26.48 16.64
N SER A 114 -16.59 26.65 15.50
CA SER A 114 -17.14 27.38 14.35
C SER A 114 -18.28 26.60 13.67
N GLY A 115 -18.34 25.28 13.84
CA GLY A 115 -19.38 24.43 13.27
C GLY A 115 -19.35 24.39 11.75
N PHE A 116 -20.51 24.35 11.10
CA PHE A 116 -20.64 24.09 9.65
C PHE A 116 -20.25 25.27 8.74
N THR A 117 -20.10 26.50 9.27
CA THR A 117 -19.83 27.70 8.47
C THR A 117 -18.40 28.19 8.65
N LEU A 118 -17.58 27.98 7.61
CA LEU A 118 -16.21 28.49 7.55
C LEU A 118 -16.15 29.73 6.67
N ASN A 119 -15.53 30.80 7.18
CA ASN A 119 -15.22 31.96 6.35
C ASN A 119 -13.86 31.79 5.64
N PHE A 120 -13.60 32.65 4.64
CA PHE A 120 -12.36 32.64 3.85
C PHE A 120 -11.10 32.64 4.72
N GLN A 121 -11.04 33.48 5.75
CA GLN A 121 -9.85 33.63 6.60
C GLN A 121 -9.60 32.38 7.44
N GLN A 122 -10.65 31.79 8.00
CA GLN A 122 -10.55 30.53 8.76
C GLN A 122 -10.07 29.39 7.87
N LEU A 123 -10.67 29.24 6.68
CA LEU A 123 -10.32 28.17 5.75
C LEU A 123 -8.88 28.35 5.24
N LEU A 124 -8.48 29.55 4.81
CA LEU A 124 -7.12 29.83 4.38
C LEU A 124 -6.10 29.60 5.50
N HIS A 125 -6.42 30.01 6.73
CA HIS A 125 -5.54 29.78 7.88
C HIS A 125 -5.38 28.28 8.18
N ALA A 126 -6.47 27.51 8.13
CA ALA A 126 -6.45 26.06 8.27
C ALA A 126 -5.48 25.42 7.26
N LYS A 127 -5.62 25.80 5.98
CA LYS A 127 -4.77 25.27 4.91
C LYS A 127 -3.30 25.69 5.08
N ARG A 128 -3.02 26.93 5.51
CA ARG A 128 -1.66 27.41 5.82
C ARG A 128 -0.99 26.71 6.99
N MET A 129 -1.77 26.18 7.93
CA MET A 129 -1.29 25.31 9.01
C MET A 129 -1.17 23.84 8.59
N GLY A 130 -1.54 23.50 7.35
CA GLY A 130 -1.47 22.14 6.81
C GLY A 130 -2.65 21.23 7.14
N PHE A 131 -3.81 21.76 7.55
CA PHE A 131 -5.01 20.93 7.73
C PHE A 131 -5.49 20.39 6.38
N SER A 132 -5.77 19.09 6.31
CA SER A 132 -6.42 18.49 5.14
C SER A 132 -7.91 18.83 5.09
N ASP A 133 -8.51 18.77 3.91
CA ASP A 133 -9.94 18.96 3.70
C ASP A 133 -10.74 17.94 4.53
N LYS A 134 -10.22 16.71 4.67
CA LYS A 134 -10.78 15.66 5.53
C LYS A 134 -10.73 16.00 7.02
N GLN A 135 -9.61 16.53 7.52
CA GLN A 135 -9.47 16.93 8.93
C GLN A 135 -10.36 18.13 9.25
N ILE A 136 -10.46 19.11 8.35
CA ILE A 136 -11.40 20.23 8.46
C ILE A 136 -12.83 19.70 8.51
N GLY A 137 -13.19 18.84 7.56
CA GLY A 137 -14.53 18.24 7.49
C GLY A 137 -14.91 17.49 8.76
N GLN A 138 -13.98 16.75 9.36
CA GLN A 138 -14.18 16.09 10.66
C GLN A 138 -14.45 17.09 11.79
N ALA A 139 -13.64 18.15 11.89
CA ALA A 139 -13.81 19.17 12.92
C ALA A 139 -15.14 19.94 12.77
N THR A 140 -15.54 20.26 11.54
CA THR A 140 -16.74 21.06 11.23
C THR A 140 -17.99 20.23 10.89
N LYS A 141 -17.88 18.90 10.94
CA LYS A 141 -18.96 17.93 10.63
C LYS A 141 -19.53 18.04 9.21
N ILE A 142 -18.69 18.39 8.23
CA ILE A 142 -19.02 18.37 6.80
C ILE A 142 -18.15 17.35 6.07
N THR A 143 -18.53 16.97 4.85
CA THR A 143 -17.75 15.99 4.08
C THR A 143 -16.48 16.62 3.51
N GLU A 144 -15.44 15.82 3.29
CA GLU A 144 -14.19 16.24 2.64
C GLU A 144 -14.46 16.96 1.31
N LEU A 145 -15.36 16.40 0.49
CA LEU A 145 -15.73 16.99 -0.79
C LEU A 145 -16.40 18.36 -0.64
N ALA A 146 -17.24 18.56 0.40
CA ALA A 146 -17.85 19.86 0.65
C ALA A 146 -16.80 20.92 1.05
N VAL A 147 -15.79 20.55 1.84
CA VAL A 147 -14.66 21.43 2.16
C VAL A 147 -13.89 21.79 0.89
N ARG A 148 -13.58 20.81 0.04
CA ARG A 148 -12.90 21.02 -1.25
C ARG A 148 -13.68 22.00 -2.14
N THR A 149 -14.99 21.80 -2.30
CA THR A 149 -15.83 22.69 -3.11
C THR A 149 -15.82 24.12 -2.55
N LEU A 150 -16.04 24.28 -1.25
CA LEU A 150 -16.00 25.60 -0.59
C LEU A 150 -14.65 26.29 -0.80
N ARG A 151 -13.56 25.52 -0.64
CA ARG A 151 -12.19 25.98 -0.85
C ARG A 151 -11.97 26.50 -2.28
N LYS A 152 -12.46 25.76 -3.29
CA LYS A 152 -12.38 26.17 -4.71
C LYS A 152 -13.26 27.37 -5.03
N GLU A 153 -14.50 27.42 -4.53
CA GLU A 153 -15.41 28.57 -4.69
C GLU A 153 -14.80 29.87 -4.12
N MET A 154 -14.05 29.74 -3.02
CA MET A 154 -13.33 30.84 -2.39
C MET A 154 -11.98 31.18 -3.05
N GLY A 155 -11.57 30.45 -4.10
CA GLY A 155 -10.28 30.65 -4.77
C GLY A 155 -9.06 30.25 -3.92
N ILE A 156 -9.24 29.42 -2.90
CA ILE A 156 -8.17 28.96 -2.00
C ILE A 156 -7.55 27.69 -2.61
N THR A 157 -6.46 27.83 -3.36
CA THR A 157 -5.75 26.70 -3.95
C THR A 157 -4.29 26.69 -3.48
N PRO A 158 -3.65 25.52 -3.38
CA PRO A 158 -2.23 25.48 -3.07
C PRO A 158 -1.44 26.05 -4.25
N LEU A 159 -0.27 26.58 -3.97
CA LEU A 159 0.68 27.07 -4.97
C LEU A 159 1.89 26.15 -5.03
N VAL A 160 2.45 26.03 -6.24
CA VAL A 160 3.60 25.18 -6.56
C VAL A 160 4.90 25.94 -6.33
N LYS A 161 5.78 25.39 -5.49
CA LYS A 161 7.09 25.96 -5.17
C LYS A 161 8.22 24.99 -5.51
N GLN A 162 9.34 25.54 -5.97
CA GLN A 162 10.54 24.80 -6.32
C GLN A 162 11.48 24.64 -5.13
N ILE A 163 12.26 23.56 -5.15
CA ILE A 163 13.38 23.30 -4.25
C ILE A 163 14.66 23.58 -5.05
N ASP A 164 15.32 24.68 -4.71
CA ASP A 164 16.41 25.26 -5.51
C ASP A 164 17.79 25.16 -4.84
N THR A 165 17.86 24.69 -3.58
CA THR A 165 19.03 24.66 -2.70
C THR A 165 19.59 26.01 -2.24
N VAL A 166 19.11 27.13 -2.79
CA VAL A 166 19.66 28.48 -2.60
C VAL A 166 18.62 29.52 -2.16
N ALA A 167 17.42 29.08 -1.77
CA ALA A 167 16.36 29.93 -1.22
C ALA A 167 15.97 31.12 -2.12
N GLY A 168 15.91 30.88 -3.44
CA GLY A 168 15.52 31.86 -4.44
C GLY A 168 16.64 32.79 -4.91
N GLU A 169 17.88 32.58 -4.49
CA GLU A 169 19.02 33.39 -4.95
C GLU A 169 19.25 33.22 -6.47
N TRP A 170 19.09 31.99 -6.97
CA TRP A 170 19.25 31.63 -8.37
C TRP A 170 18.04 30.84 -8.88
N PRO A 171 17.62 31.03 -10.14
CA PRO A 171 16.57 30.22 -10.73
C PRO A 171 16.94 28.73 -10.74
N ALA A 172 16.01 27.88 -10.28
CA ALA A 172 16.20 26.44 -10.34
C ALA A 172 16.09 25.94 -11.78
N ALA A 173 17.05 25.12 -12.21
CA ALA A 173 16.96 24.38 -13.46
C ALA A 173 16.10 23.10 -13.34
N THR A 174 15.87 22.64 -12.12
CA THR A 174 15.15 21.39 -11.81
C THR A 174 13.71 21.68 -11.38
N ASN A 175 12.79 20.81 -11.76
CA ASN A 175 11.40 20.87 -11.32
C ASN A 175 11.16 19.93 -10.15
N TYR A 176 11.87 20.19 -9.05
CA TYR A 176 11.62 19.52 -7.77
C TYR A 176 10.66 20.37 -6.93
N LEU A 177 9.43 19.90 -6.74
CA LEU A 177 8.28 20.72 -6.39
C LEU A 177 7.61 20.27 -5.09
N TYR A 178 6.99 21.22 -4.39
CA TYR A 178 6.04 20.96 -3.31
C TYR A 178 4.90 21.99 -3.35
N LEU A 179 3.76 21.62 -2.77
CA LEU A 179 2.59 22.46 -2.62
C LEU A 179 2.57 23.17 -1.27
N THR A 180 2.17 24.45 -1.29
CA THR A 180 1.97 25.22 -0.06
C THR A 180 0.89 26.29 -0.21
N TYR A 181 0.18 26.57 0.88
CA TYR A 181 -0.76 27.71 0.97
C TYR A 181 -0.09 29.00 1.51
N ASN A 182 1.20 28.93 1.84
CA ASN A 182 2.00 30.01 2.39
C ASN A 182 2.79 30.76 1.28
N ALA A 183 2.18 30.92 0.11
CA ALA A 183 2.80 31.57 -1.05
C ALA A 183 1.84 32.59 -1.70
N CYS A 184 2.38 33.36 -2.64
CA CYS A 184 1.64 34.36 -3.42
C CYS A 184 1.58 34.07 -4.92
N GLU A 185 2.47 33.24 -5.45
CA GLU A 185 2.53 32.84 -6.86
C GLU A 185 3.13 31.43 -7.02
N ASN A 186 2.99 30.82 -8.19
CA ASN A 186 3.66 29.57 -8.57
C ASN A 186 5.07 29.88 -9.10
N ASP A 187 6.02 28.97 -8.88
CA ASP A 187 7.39 29.12 -9.40
C ASP A 187 7.55 28.60 -10.85
N ILE A 188 6.52 27.95 -11.40
CA ILE A 188 6.53 27.33 -12.73
C ILE A 188 5.25 27.65 -13.51
N ASP A 189 5.35 27.52 -14.83
CA ASP A 189 4.21 27.57 -15.75
C ASP A 189 3.54 26.20 -15.91
N PHE A 190 2.29 26.17 -16.38
CA PHE A 190 1.49 24.95 -16.57
C PHE A 190 1.04 24.80 -18.03
N PRO A 191 1.93 24.35 -18.94
CA PRO A 191 1.60 24.24 -20.36
C PRO A 191 0.65 23.08 -20.70
N GLY A 192 0.35 22.17 -19.75
CA GLY A 192 -0.44 20.96 -20.01
C GLY A 192 0.35 19.85 -20.70
N GLY A 193 -0.31 18.71 -20.95
CA GLY A 193 0.28 17.60 -21.71
C GLY A 193 1.08 16.58 -20.90
N TYR A 194 1.13 16.73 -19.57
CA TYR A 194 1.84 15.80 -18.69
C TYR A 194 1.00 14.56 -18.35
N THR A 195 1.67 13.43 -18.17
CA THR A 195 1.10 12.21 -17.62
C THR A 195 1.55 12.02 -16.18
N ILE A 196 0.62 11.88 -15.23
CA ILE A 196 0.95 11.64 -13.83
C ILE A 196 1.22 10.15 -13.62
N VAL A 197 2.32 9.83 -12.94
CA VAL A 197 2.59 8.52 -12.34
C VAL A 197 2.59 8.69 -10.82
N VAL A 198 1.73 7.92 -10.13
CA VAL A 198 1.62 7.98 -8.67
C VAL A 198 2.46 6.88 -8.04
N GLY A 199 3.31 7.26 -7.09
CA GLY A 199 4.25 6.35 -6.43
C GLY A 199 3.65 5.47 -5.34
N SER A 200 4.51 4.75 -4.65
CA SER A 200 4.13 3.83 -3.57
C SER A 200 3.88 4.49 -2.22
N GLY A 201 4.33 5.72 -2.04
CA GLY A 201 4.41 6.35 -0.72
C GLY A 201 5.41 5.61 0.18
N VAL A 202 5.15 5.66 1.49
CA VAL A 202 6.04 5.12 2.52
C VAL A 202 6.17 3.59 2.46
N TYR A 203 7.41 3.12 2.56
CA TYR A 203 7.68 1.70 2.74
C TYR A 203 7.10 1.17 4.06
N ARG A 204 6.48 0.00 3.96
CA ARG A 204 5.85 -0.73 5.05
C ARG A 204 5.84 -2.22 4.73
N ILE A 205 5.55 -3.07 5.71
CA ILE A 205 5.50 -4.52 5.50
C ILE A 205 4.39 -4.86 4.49
N GLY A 206 4.82 -5.34 3.33
CA GLY A 206 3.97 -5.67 2.18
C GLY A 206 3.91 -4.62 1.06
N SER A 207 4.59 -3.49 1.24
CA SER A 207 4.80 -2.47 0.21
C SER A 207 6.18 -1.82 0.37
N SER A 208 7.13 -2.24 -0.45
CA SER A 208 8.55 -1.85 -0.38
C SER A 208 9.02 -1.30 -1.74
N VAL A 209 10.30 -1.50 -2.04
CA VAL A 209 11.00 -1.02 -3.25
C VAL A 209 10.48 -1.62 -4.56
N GLU A 210 9.67 -2.67 -4.49
CA GLU A 210 9.15 -3.37 -5.67
C GLU A 210 8.19 -2.47 -6.47
N PHE A 211 7.33 -1.75 -5.75
CA PHE A 211 6.44 -0.74 -6.34
C PHE A 211 7.21 0.49 -6.84
N ASP A 212 8.27 0.90 -6.14
CA ASP A 212 9.14 1.99 -6.62
C ASP A 212 9.83 1.63 -7.94
N TRP A 213 10.35 0.40 -8.05
CA TRP A 213 10.95 -0.12 -9.27
C TRP A 213 9.96 -0.10 -10.44
N CYS A 214 8.68 -0.45 -10.19
CA CYS A 214 7.64 -0.38 -11.20
C CYS A 214 7.30 1.05 -11.62
N ALA A 215 7.19 1.98 -10.66
CA ALA A 215 6.95 3.39 -10.97
C ALA A 215 8.10 4.00 -11.79
N VAL A 216 9.36 3.72 -11.41
CA VAL A 216 10.56 4.18 -12.16
C VAL A 216 10.62 3.54 -13.55
N GLY A 217 10.30 2.26 -13.69
CA GLY A 217 10.20 1.60 -15.00
C GLY A 217 9.17 2.26 -15.91
N CYS A 218 8.01 2.62 -15.36
CA CYS A 218 6.96 3.33 -16.07
C CYS A 218 7.41 4.73 -16.53
N LEU A 219 8.02 5.52 -15.64
CA LEU A 219 8.58 6.84 -15.97
C LEU A 219 9.61 6.77 -17.11
N ARG A 220 10.53 5.80 -17.04
CA ARG A 220 11.55 5.58 -18.08
C ARG A 220 10.91 5.23 -19.42
N GLU A 221 9.91 4.38 -19.42
CA GLU A 221 9.24 4.00 -20.67
C GLU A 221 8.41 5.16 -21.25
N LEU A 222 7.71 5.93 -20.41
CA LEU A 222 7.02 7.16 -20.87
C LEU A 222 8.00 8.16 -21.50
N ARG A 223 9.18 8.33 -20.89
CA ARG A 223 10.26 9.15 -21.45
C ARG A 223 10.76 8.61 -22.80
N ASN A 224 10.92 7.30 -22.95
CA ASN A 224 11.28 6.67 -24.23
C ASN A 224 10.21 6.92 -25.32
N LEU A 225 8.94 7.04 -24.92
CA LEU A 225 7.82 7.38 -25.78
C LEU A 225 7.68 8.89 -26.04
N GLY A 226 8.59 9.72 -25.53
CA GLY A 226 8.57 11.18 -25.69
C GLY A 226 7.43 11.87 -24.92
N LYS A 227 6.87 11.22 -23.89
CA LYS A 227 5.83 11.78 -23.04
C LYS A 227 6.43 12.55 -21.87
N GLN A 228 5.85 13.70 -21.55
CA GLN A 228 6.21 14.46 -20.36
C GLN A 228 5.54 13.84 -19.13
N THR A 229 6.30 13.76 -18.04
CA THR A 229 5.96 12.96 -16.86
C THR A 229 5.94 13.80 -15.60
N ILE A 230 4.92 13.57 -14.77
CA ILE A 230 4.84 14.06 -13.39
C ILE A 230 4.92 12.86 -12.46
N MET A 231 5.84 12.88 -11.50
CA MET A 231 5.88 11.91 -10.40
C MET A 231 5.29 12.52 -9.13
N ILE A 232 4.37 11.81 -8.46
CA ILE A 232 3.87 12.18 -7.13
C ILE A 232 4.28 11.10 -6.13
N ASN A 233 5.20 11.42 -5.23
CA ASN A 233 5.64 10.52 -4.15
C ASN A 233 6.29 11.31 -3.02
N TYR A 234 6.43 10.71 -1.83
CA TYR A 234 6.90 11.39 -0.63
C TYR A 234 7.88 10.56 0.22
N ASN A 235 8.34 9.42 -0.31
CA ASN A 235 9.30 8.57 0.37
C ASN A 235 10.73 9.01 -0.01
N PRO A 236 11.54 9.52 0.94
CA PRO A 236 12.87 10.05 0.64
C PRO A 236 13.91 8.96 0.32
N GLU A 237 13.60 7.68 0.55
CA GLU A 237 14.51 6.56 0.31
C GLU A 237 14.51 6.09 -1.16
N THR A 238 13.64 6.65 -2.01
CA THR A 238 13.28 6.04 -3.30
C THR A 238 13.95 6.68 -4.50
N VAL A 239 14.14 5.90 -5.56
CA VAL A 239 14.67 6.42 -6.82
C VAL A 239 13.60 7.25 -7.54
N SER A 240 12.32 6.93 -7.37
CA SER A 240 11.25 7.75 -7.97
C SER A 240 11.20 9.18 -7.45
N THR A 241 11.76 9.47 -6.27
CA THR A 241 11.85 10.84 -5.73
C THR A 241 13.19 11.52 -6.03
N ASP A 242 13.98 10.95 -6.94
CA ASP A 242 15.08 11.66 -7.58
C ASP A 242 14.54 12.54 -8.73
N TYR A 243 15.00 13.79 -8.78
CA TYR A 243 14.47 14.79 -9.70
C TYR A 243 14.87 14.53 -11.17
N ASP A 244 15.84 13.64 -11.42
CA ASP A 244 16.28 13.25 -12.76
C ASP A 244 15.41 12.16 -13.41
N MET A 245 14.53 11.52 -12.64
CA MET A 245 13.67 10.42 -13.11
C MET A 245 12.41 10.87 -13.85
N CYS A 246 11.95 12.10 -13.64
CA CYS A 246 10.75 12.65 -14.27
C CYS A 246 10.95 14.12 -14.68
N ASP A 247 10.01 14.69 -15.43
CA ASP A 247 10.10 16.10 -15.86
C ASP A 247 9.67 17.07 -14.75
N ARG A 248 8.77 16.62 -13.88
CA ARG A 248 8.30 17.32 -12.68
C ARG A 248 8.08 16.33 -11.53
N LEU A 249 8.77 16.55 -10.41
CA LEU A 249 8.61 15.75 -9.21
C LEU A 249 7.83 16.56 -8.17
N TYR A 250 6.63 16.12 -7.81
CA TYR A 250 5.89 16.64 -6.67
C TYR A 250 6.18 15.77 -5.44
N PHE A 251 6.94 16.33 -4.49
CA PHE A 251 7.22 15.69 -3.21
C PHE A 251 6.03 15.86 -2.26
N GLU A 252 4.95 15.14 -2.56
CA GLU A 252 3.63 15.40 -2.02
C GLU A 252 2.89 14.16 -1.58
N GLU A 253 1.90 14.37 -0.71
CA GLU A 253 1.04 13.32 -0.17
C GLU A 253 0.22 12.66 -1.29
N ILE A 254 0.12 11.33 -1.23
CA ILE A 254 -0.74 10.57 -2.14
C ILE A 254 -2.12 10.45 -1.50
N SER A 255 -2.91 11.51 -1.63
CA SER A 255 -4.31 11.56 -1.23
C SER A 255 -5.16 12.10 -2.37
N PHE A 256 -6.47 11.82 -2.33
CA PHE A 256 -7.42 12.34 -3.31
C PHE A 256 -7.33 13.86 -3.42
N GLU A 257 -7.28 14.58 -2.28
CA GLU A 257 -7.15 16.04 -2.25
C GLU A 257 -5.96 16.55 -3.05
N VAL A 258 -4.77 16.01 -2.78
CA VAL A 258 -3.50 16.51 -3.31
C VAL A 258 -3.29 16.07 -4.76
N VAL A 259 -3.58 14.81 -5.08
CA VAL A 259 -3.47 14.31 -6.45
C VAL A 259 -4.44 15.05 -7.37
N MET A 260 -5.66 15.35 -6.90
CA MET A 260 -6.62 16.14 -7.66
C MET A 260 -6.19 17.61 -7.82
N ASP A 261 -5.61 18.23 -6.79
CA ASP A 261 -5.06 19.60 -6.89
C ASP A 261 -3.96 19.68 -7.96
N ILE A 262 -3.03 18.71 -7.99
CA ILE A 262 -1.97 18.65 -9.01
C ILE A 262 -2.56 18.41 -10.39
N TYR A 263 -3.46 17.42 -10.54
CA TYR A 263 -4.10 17.09 -11.82
C TYR A 263 -4.82 18.29 -12.45
N GLU A 264 -5.53 19.07 -11.63
CA GLU A 264 -6.27 20.24 -12.09
C GLU A 264 -5.35 21.40 -12.49
N VAL A 265 -4.31 21.69 -11.68
CA VAL A 265 -3.37 22.79 -11.93
C VAL A 265 -2.47 22.51 -13.14
N GLU A 266 -2.02 21.27 -13.31
CA GLU A 266 -1.12 20.87 -14.40
C GLU A 266 -1.83 20.59 -15.72
N HIS A 267 -3.16 20.54 -15.74
CA HIS A 267 -3.96 20.18 -16.92
C HIS A 267 -3.47 18.87 -17.58
N CYS A 268 -3.30 17.82 -16.77
CA CYS A 268 -2.71 16.55 -17.18
C CYS A 268 -3.58 15.77 -18.18
N GLU A 269 -2.93 14.99 -19.05
CA GLU A 269 -3.60 14.08 -20.01
C GLU A 269 -4.26 12.89 -19.33
N GLY A 270 -3.74 12.49 -18.16
CA GLY A 270 -4.24 11.38 -17.37
C GLY A 270 -3.31 10.96 -16.23
N ILE A 271 -3.78 9.99 -15.44
CA ILE A 271 -3.14 9.51 -14.21
C ILE A 271 -2.95 7.99 -14.28
N ILE A 272 -1.73 7.51 -14.06
CA ILE A 272 -1.39 6.09 -13.91
C ILE A 272 -1.31 5.76 -12.42
N LEU A 273 -2.23 4.92 -11.94
CA LEU A 273 -2.31 4.47 -10.54
C LEU A 273 -1.76 3.06 -10.33
N SER A 274 -1.75 2.23 -11.37
CA SER A 274 -1.49 0.79 -11.30
C SER A 274 -0.04 0.39 -11.00
N MET A 275 0.88 1.34 -10.86
CA MET A 275 2.32 1.12 -10.62
C MET A 275 2.74 1.32 -9.15
N GLY A 276 1.98 2.10 -8.37
CA GLY A 276 2.35 2.48 -6.99
C GLY A 276 1.74 1.61 -5.90
N GLY A 277 1.31 0.38 -6.22
CA GLY A 277 0.70 -0.51 -5.24
C GLY A 277 -0.71 -0.07 -4.82
N GLN A 278 -1.06 -0.27 -3.55
CA GLN A 278 -2.45 -0.11 -3.11
C GLN A 278 -2.86 1.34 -2.80
N LEU A 279 -1.91 2.17 -2.35
CA LEU A 279 -2.20 3.54 -1.93
C LEU A 279 -2.84 4.36 -3.09
N PRO A 280 -2.31 4.32 -4.33
CA PRO A 280 -2.96 4.98 -5.46
C PRO A 280 -4.27 4.31 -5.90
N ASN A 281 -4.35 2.97 -5.84
CA ASN A 281 -5.59 2.25 -6.19
C ASN A 281 -6.77 2.66 -5.30
N ASN A 282 -6.52 2.89 -4.01
CA ASN A 282 -7.58 3.27 -3.05
C ASN A 282 -8.27 4.59 -3.41
N ILE A 283 -7.60 5.51 -4.10
CA ILE A 283 -8.16 6.81 -4.51
C ILE A 283 -8.72 6.80 -5.94
N ALA A 284 -8.63 5.68 -6.67
CA ALA A 284 -9.03 5.59 -8.07
C ALA A 284 -10.50 5.96 -8.29
N MET A 285 -11.40 5.42 -7.46
CA MET A 285 -12.83 5.71 -7.56
C MET A 285 -13.19 7.15 -7.19
N ASP A 286 -12.47 7.76 -6.25
CA ASP A 286 -12.71 9.15 -5.85
C ASP A 286 -12.25 10.12 -6.94
N LEU A 287 -11.10 9.84 -7.58
CA LEU A 287 -10.63 10.55 -8.78
C LEU A 287 -11.62 10.42 -9.94
N HIS A 288 -12.10 9.19 -10.22
CA HIS A 288 -13.07 8.93 -11.27
C HIS A 288 -14.38 9.71 -11.07
N ARG A 289 -14.90 9.74 -9.83
CA ARG A 289 -16.13 10.49 -9.50
C ARG A 289 -15.99 12.00 -9.71
N GLN A 290 -14.77 12.54 -9.66
CA GLN A 290 -14.47 13.93 -10.00
C GLN A 290 -13.99 14.10 -11.45
N GLN A 291 -14.23 13.11 -12.31
CA GLN A 291 -13.95 13.16 -13.75
C GLN A 291 -12.45 13.28 -14.09
N ALA A 292 -11.55 12.89 -13.19
CA ALA A 292 -10.14 12.74 -13.52
C ALA A 292 -9.94 11.51 -14.41
N LYS A 293 -9.11 11.65 -15.46
CA LYS A 293 -8.85 10.58 -16.42
C LYS A 293 -7.79 9.63 -15.88
N VAL A 294 -8.22 8.49 -15.36
CA VAL A 294 -7.32 7.38 -15.01
C VAL A 294 -6.97 6.59 -16.28
N LEU A 295 -5.69 6.34 -16.51
CA LEU A 295 -5.17 5.60 -17.66
C LEU A 295 -4.98 4.12 -17.32
N GLY A 296 -5.17 3.25 -18.31
CA GLY A 296 -5.14 1.80 -18.15
C GLY A 296 -6.49 1.24 -17.71
N THR A 297 -6.47 0.20 -16.87
CA THR A 297 -7.68 -0.41 -16.34
C THR A 297 -8.56 0.61 -15.62
N SER A 298 -9.86 0.59 -15.93
CA SER A 298 -10.84 1.50 -15.33
C SER A 298 -10.91 1.40 -13.79
N PRO A 299 -11.15 2.51 -13.08
CA PRO A 299 -11.42 2.50 -11.64
C PRO A 299 -12.58 1.58 -11.23
N GLU A 300 -13.60 1.43 -12.08
CA GLU A 300 -14.72 0.52 -11.84
C GLU A 300 -14.30 -0.97 -11.91
N SER A 301 -13.39 -1.31 -12.80
CA SER A 301 -12.80 -2.65 -12.88
C SER A 301 -11.89 -2.92 -11.69
N ILE A 302 -11.12 -1.93 -11.22
CA ILE A 302 -10.31 -2.02 -10.00
C ILE A 302 -11.23 -2.32 -8.80
N ASP A 303 -12.30 -1.55 -8.62
CA ASP A 303 -13.28 -1.77 -7.55
C ASP A 303 -14.00 -3.12 -7.68
N SER A 304 -14.26 -3.59 -8.91
CA SER A 304 -14.86 -4.91 -9.15
C SER A 304 -13.94 -6.07 -8.74
N ALA A 305 -12.62 -5.90 -8.85
CA ALA A 305 -11.63 -6.89 -8.43
C ALA A 305 -11.36 -6.86 -6.91
N GLU A 306 -11.30 -5.67 -6.31
CA GLU A 306 -11.02 -5.50 -4.88
C GLU A 306 -12.26 -5.80 -4.00
N ASN A 307 -13.47 -5.49 -4.50
CA ASN A 307 -14.70 -5.79 -3.78
C ASN A 307 -15.04 -7.28 -3.86
N ARG A 308 -14.90 -7.98 -2.73
CA ARG A 308 -15.10 -9.44 -2.64
C ARG A 308 -16.45 -9.93 -3.17
N PHE A 309 -17.53 -9.18 -2.99
CA PHE A 309 -18.84 -9.58 -3.54
C PHE A 309 -18.90 -9.46 -5.05
N LYS A 310 -18.42 -8.34 -5.59
CA LYS A 310 -18.41 -8.11 -7.04
C LYS A 310 -17.51 -9.15 -7.71
N PHE A 311 -16.33 -9.36 -7.16
CA PHE A 311 -15.37 -10.35 -7.64
C PHE A 311 -15.94 -11.77 -7.60
N SER A 312 -16.48 -12.22 -6.47
CA SER A 312 -17.06 -13.55 -6.35
C SER A 312 -18.20 -13.78 -7.35
N ARG A 313 -19.13 -12.82 -7.48
CA ARG A 313 -20.25 -12.95 -8.42
C ARG A 313 -19.78 -13.06 -9.86
N MET A 314 -18.70 -12.35 -10.19
CA MET A 314 -18.08 -12.41 -11.50
C MET A 314 -17.47 -13.80 -11.76
N LEU A 315 -16.74 -14.36 -10.79
CA LEU A 315 -16.20 -15.73 -10.88
C LEU A 315 -17.31 -16.78 -11.04
N ASP A 316 -18.36 -16.69 -10.21
CA ASP A 316 -19.48 -17.63 -10.21
C ASP A 316 -20.22 -17.64 -11.56
N ARG A 317 -20.44 -16.46 -12.16
CA ARG A 317 -21.09 -16.33 -13.48
C ARG A 317 -20.29 -16.98 -14.60
N LYS A 318 -18.95 -16.92 -14.53
CA LYS A 318 -18.06 -17.53 -15.51
C LYS A 318 -17.83 -19.02 -15.26
N GLY A 319 -18.12 -19.50 -14.04
CA GLY A 319 -17.80 -20.87 -13.62
C GLY A 319 -16.35 -21.05 -13.17
N ILE A 320 -15.67 -19.96 -12.76
CA ILE A 320 -14.32 -20.04 -12.17
C ILE A 320 -14.47 -20.39 -10.69
N LEU A 321 -13.78 -21.43 -10.25
CA LEU A 321 -13.86 -21.89 -8.86
C LEU A 321 -13.14 -20.93 -7.91
N GLN A 322 -13.69 -20.79 -6.71
CA GLN A 322 -13.12 -20.04 -5.59
C GLN A 322 -13.38 -20.78 -4.27
N PRO A 323 -12.60 -20.52 -3.20
CA PRO A 323 -12.90 -21.07 -1.87
C PRO A 323 -14.29 -20.65 -1.39
N ARG A 324 -15.02 -21.57 -0.73
CA ARG A 324 -16.32 -21.23 -0.12
C ARG A 324 -16.12 -20.09 0.87
N TRP A 325 -16.92 -19.04 0.76
CA TRP A 325 -16.81 -17.86 1.61
C TRP A 325 -18.18 -17.25 1.89
N LYS A 326 -18.27 -16.47 2.98
CA LYS A 326 -19.47 -15.71 3.33
C LYS A 326 -19.08 -14.47 4.11
N GLU A 327 -19.74 -13.35 3.83
CA GLU A 327 -19.67 -12.16 4.67
C GLU A 327 -20.73 -12.26 5.77
N LEU A 328 -20.31 -11.98 7.01
CA LEU A 328 -21.09 -12.26 8.20
C LEU A 328 -20.98 -11.08 9.18
N THR A 329 -22.12 -10.66 9.70
CA THR A 329 -22.24 -9.54 10.66
C THR A 329 -22.51 -9.99 12.08
N ASN A 330 -22.83 -11.27 12.30
CA ASN A 330 -23.20 -11.80 13.60
C ASN A 330 -22.47 -13.13 13.90
N HIS A 331 -22.21 -13.36 15.20
CA HIS A 331 -21.44 -14.49 15.69
C HIS A 331 -22.11 -15.84 15.41
N GLU A 332 -23.43 -15.93 15.56
CA GLU A 332 -24.19 -17.18 15.35
C GLU A 332 -24.10 -17.67 13.90
N SER A 333 -24.27 -16.74 12.95
CA SER A 333 -24.15 -17.04 11.51
C SER A 333 -22.72 -17.40 11.12
N ALA A 334 -21.72 -16.84 11.82
CA ALA A 334 -20.32 -17.18 11.62
C ALA A 334 -19.99 -18.61 12.09
N ILE A 335 -20.50 -19.01 13.26
CA ILE A 335 -20.35 -20.38 13.75
C ILE A 335 -21.07 -21.37 12.81
N ALA A 336 -22.33 -21.09 12.46
CA ALA A 336 -23.10 -21.95 11.57
C ALA A 336 -22.42 -22.15 10.21
N PHE A 337 -21.83 -21.09 9.64
CA PHE A 337 -21.06 -21.19 8.40
C PHE A 337 -19.79 -22.04 8.58
N CYS A 338 -19.03 -21.83 9.64
CA CYS A 338 -17.81 -22.61 9.93
C CYS A 338 -18.11 -24.09 10.17
N GLU A 339 -19.25 -24.43 10.78
CA GLU A 339 -19.71 -25.81 10.96
C GLU A 339 -20.14 -26.43 9.62
N GLU A 340 -20.78 -25.65 8.74
CA GLU A 340 -21.19 -26.09 7.41
C GLU A 340 -19.99 -26.37 6.49
N VAL A 341 -18.98 -25.49 6.47
CA VAL A 341 -17.79 -25.65 5.60
C VAL A 341 -16.69 -26.48 6.26
N GLY A 342 -16.78 -26.69 7.57
CA GLY A 342 -15.79 -27.37 8.42
C GLY A 342 -14.54 -26.54 8.68
N PHE A 343 -13.90 -26.74 9.84
CA PHE A 343 -12.61 -26.13 10.17
C PHE A 343 -11.42 -26.78 9.42
N PRO A 344 -10.28 -26.09 9.25
CA PRO A 344 -10.03 -24.68 9.61
C PRO A 344 -10.73 -23.69 8.68
N CYS A 345 -10.94 -22.46 9.18
CA CYS A 345 -11.53 -21.33 8.47
C CYS A 345 -10.67 -20.07 8.62
N LEU A 346 -10.58 -19.28 7.55
CA LEU A 346 -9.84 -18.03 7.50
C LEU A 346 -10.79 -16.86 7.79
N VAL A 347 -10.48 -16.11 8.83
CA VAL A 347 -11.23 -14.93 9.27
C VAL A 347 -10.50 -13.69 8.80
N ARG A 348 -11.18 -12.86 7.99
CA ARG A 348 -10.62 -11.63 7.42
C ARG A 348 -11.52 -10.43 7.75
N PRO A 349 -10.99 -9.35 8.33
CA PRO A 349 -11.69 -8.07 8.35
C PRO A 349 -11.90 -7.56 6.92
N SER A 350 -13.00 -6.87 6.65
CA SER A 350 -13.20 -6.21 5.35
C SER A 350 -12.22 -5.04 5.16
N TYR A 351 -11.71 -4.85 3.94
CA TYR A 351 -10.77 -3.77 3.54
C TYR A 351 -9.41 -3.74 4.26
N VAL A 352 -8.63 -4.83 4.18
CA VAL A 352 -7.27 -4.90 4.74
C VAL A 352 -6.22 -5.31 3.71
N LEU A 353 -5.04 -4.69 3.82
CA LEU A 353 -3.84 -4.95 3.02
C LEU A 353 -2.91 -5.94 3.72
N SER A 354 -2.18 -6.72 2.93
CA SER A 354 -1.10 -7.62 3.42
C SER A 354 -1.55 -8.63 4.47
N GLY A 355 -2.83 -8.99 4.43
CA GLY A 355 -3.46 -9.87 5.41
C GLY A 355 -3.52 -9.30 6.83
N ALA A 356 -3.51 -7.98 7.01
CA ALA A 356 -3.55 -7.36 8.33
C ALA A 356 -4.74 -7.86 9.17
N ALA A 357 -4.45 -8.34 10.38
CA ALA A 357 -5.43 -8.92 11.31
C ALA A 357 -6.19 -10.16 10.77
N MET A 358 -5.66 -10.85 9.76
CA MET A 358 -6.19 -12.15 9.33
C MET A 358 -5.79 -13.25 10.30
N ASN A 359 -6.73 -14.15 10.61
CA ASN A 359 -6.51 -15.26 11.54
C ASN A 359 -7.10 -16.57 11.01
N VAL A 360 -6.45 -17.69 11.30
CA VAL A 360 -6.96 -19.03 10.98
C VAL A 360 -7.61 -19.61 12.24
N ALA A 361 -8.93 -19.75 12.22
CA ALA A 361 -9.66 -20.45 13.27
C ALA A 361 -9.61 -21.95 13.03
N TYR A 362 -9.24 -22.73 14.04
CA TYR A 362 -9.25 -24.19 14.02
C TYR A 362 -10.42 -24.77 14.81
N SER A 363 -11.09 -23.94 15.62
CA SER A 363 -12.22 -24.29 16.45
C SER A 363 -13.19 -23.12 16.62
N ASN A 364 -14.40 -23.41 17.13
CA ASN A 364 -15.37 -22.38 17.52
C ASN A 364 -14.81 -21.41 18.58
N GLN A 365 -13.95 -21.89 19.48
CA GLN A 365 -13.34 -21.05 20.51
C GLN A 365 -12.36 -20.03 19.93
N ASP A 366 -11.54 -20.47 18.96
CA ASP A 366 -10.63 -19.57 18.23
C ASP A 366 -11.43 -18.51 17.48
N LEU A 367 -12.48 -18.93 16.77
CA LEU A 367 -13.36 -18.05 16.01
C LEU A 367 -13.96 -16.95 16.89
N LEU A 368 -14.53 -17.30 18.05
CA LEU A 368 -15.09 -16.32 18.98
C LEU A 368 -14.04 -15.33 19.49
N THR A 369 -12.84 -15.81 19.78
CA THR A 369 -11.72 -14.97 20.21
C THR A 369 -11.36 -13.94 19.12
N TYR A 370 -11.27 -14.39 17.87
CA TYR A 370 -10.97 -13.52 16.74
C TYR A 370 -12.09 -12.55 16.39
N LEU A 371 -13.36 -12.96 16.45
CA LEU A 371 -14.50 -12.07 16.21
C LEU A 371 -14.60 -10.97 17.27
N ASN A 372 -14.37 -11.30 18.55
CA ASN A 372 -14.30 -10.31 19.62
C ASN A 372 -13.14 -9.32 19.42
N ALA A 373 -11.97 -9.81 18.97
CA ALA A 373 -10.84 -8.94 18.64
C ALA A 373 -11.14 -8.06 17.41
N ALA A 374 -11.76 -8.61 16.36
CA ALA A 374 -12.08 -7.89 15.12
C ALA A 374 -13.17 -6.82 15.34
N SER A 375 -14.18 -7.09 16.18
CA SER A 375 -15.23 -6.11 16.50
C SER A 375 -14.72 -4.88 17.28
N LEU A 376 -13.57 -5.00 17.96
CA LEU A 376 -12.87 -3.85 18.56
C LEU A 376 -12.15 -2.99 17.51
N VAL A 377 -11.72 -3.59 16.39
CA VAL A 377 -11.02 -2.93 15.28
C VAL A 377 -12.02 -2.27 14.33
N SER A 378 -13.18 -2.88 14.11
CA SER A 378 -14.26 -2.29 13.35
C SER A 378 -15.63 -2.62 13.95
N LYS A 379 -16.29 -1.61 14.52
CA LYS A 379 -17.66 -1.74 15.05
C LYS A 379 -18.73 -1.70 13.96
N GLU A 380 -18.39 -1.24 12.77
CA GLU A 380 -19.35 -0.95 11.69
C GLU A 380 -19.16 -1.82 10.44
N HIS A 381 -18.10 -2.65 10.38
CA HIS A 381 -17.81 -3.47 9.20
C HIS A 381 -18.01 -4.97 9.45
N PRO A 382 -18.63 -5.68 8.48
CA PRO A 382 -18.77 -7.13 8.52
C PRO A 382 -17.42 -7.86 8.45
N VAL A 383 -17.41 -9.12 8.85
CA VAL A 383 -16.24 -10.02 8.78
C VAL A 383 -16.44 -11.01 7.63
N VAL A 384 -15.40 -11.21 6.83
CA VAL A 384 -15.41 -12.18 5.74
C VAL A 384 -14.76 -13.47 6.22
N ILE A 385 -15.50 -14.58 6.18
CA ILE A 385 -14.98 -15.91 6.54
C ILE A 385 -14.90 -16.77 5.28
N SER A 386 -13.75 -17.42 5.08
CA SER A 386 -13.51 -18.33 3.95
C SER A 386 -13.02 -19.69 4.44
N LYS A 387 -13.33 -20.76 3.71
CA LYS A 387 -12.77 -22.09 3.98
C LYS A 387 -11.26 -22.07 3.78
N PHE A 388 -10.51 -22.47 4.80
CA PHE A 388 -9.06 -22.63 4.70
C PHE A 388 -8.73 -24.01 4.13
N LEU A 389 -7.97 -24.06 3.03
CA LEU A 389 -7.58 -25.29 2.34
C LEU A 389 -6.19 -25.70 2.81
N THR A 390 -6.13 -26.73 3.66
CA THR A 390 -4.86 -27.33 4.11
C THR A 390 -4.18 -28.09 2.99
N GLU A 391 -2.84 -28.22 3.05
CA GLU A 391 -2.04 -29.03 2.09
C GLU A 391 -2.30 -28.67 0.63
N ALA A 392 -2.56 -27.39 0.39
CA ALA A 392 -2.79 -26.86 -0.94
C ALA A 392 -1.60 -26.03 -1.37
N LYS A 393 -1.25 -26.09 -2.66
CA LYS A 393 -0.14 -25.31 -3.20
C LYS A 393 -0.67 -23.96 -3.67
N GLU A 394 0.04 -22.89 -3.33
CA GLU A 394 -0.29 -21.54 -3.79
C GLU A 394 0.55 -21.19 -5.02
N ILE A 395 -0.07 -20.46 -5.95
CA ILE A 395 0.49 -20.10 -7.25
C ILE A 395 0.21 -18.62 -7.47
N ASP A 396 1.25 -17.86 -7.77
CA ASP A 396 1.17 -16.47 -8.20
C ASP A 396 1.24 -16.40 -9.72
N VAL A 397 0.37 -15.59 -10.33
CA VAL A 397 0.41 -15.31 -11.76
C VAL A 397 0.45 -13.81 -11.96
N ASP A 398 1.55 -13.33 -12.53
CA ASP A 398 1.73 -11.94 -12.93
C ASP A 398 1.51 -11.83 -14.44
N ALA A 399 0.70 -10.87 -14.87
CA ALA A 399 0.38 -10.72 -16.27
C ALA A 399 0.16 -9.26 -16.67
N VAL A 400 0.30 -9.01 -17.97
CA VAL A 400 -0.05 -7.74 -18.60
C VAL A 400 -1.09 -8.03 -19.67
N ALA A 401 -2.15 -7.23 -19.70
CA ALA A 401 -3.18 -7.32 -20.71
C ALA A 401 -3.41 -5.96 -21.40
N ALA A 402 -4.02 -6.00 -22.58
CA ALA A 402 -4.58 -4.84 -23.26
C ALA A 402 -5.98 -5.22 -23.75
N ASP A 403 -6.98 -4.44 -23.38
CA ASP A 403 -8.40 -4.65 -23.73
C ASP A 403 -8.86 -6.09 -23.40
N GLY A 404 -8.40 -6.59 -22.24
CA GLY A 404 -8.71 -7.93 -21.75
C GLY A 404 -7.93 -9.08 -22.40
N GLU A 405 -7.07 -8.82 -23.38
CA GLU A 405 -6.22 -9.82 -24.04
C GLU A 405 -4.81 -9.86 -23.44
N ILE A 406 -4.29 -11.06 -23.17
CA ILE A 406 -2.99 -11.24 -22.51
C ILE A 406 -1.84 -10.93 -23.46
N LEU A 407 -0.98 -10.00 -23.06
CA LEU A 407 0.27 -9.66 -23.77
C LEU A 407 1.44 -10.53 -23.29
N CYS A 408 1.62 -10.64 -21.98
CA CYS A 408 2.65 -11.50 -21.39
C CYS A 408 2.20 -12.01 -20.02
N MET A 409 2.69 -13.17 -19.62
CA MET A 409 2.37 -13.76 -18.32
C MET A 409 3.53 -14.57 -17.74
N ALA A 410 3.66 -14.53 -16.42
CA ALA A 410 4.59 -15.31 -15.63
C ALA A 410 3.81 -16.12 -14.59
N VAL A 411 4.13 -17.40 -14.45
CA VAL A 411 3.58 -18.24 -13.38
C VAL A 411 4.70 -18.56 -12.41
N SER A 412 4.43 -18.37 -11.13
CA SER A 412 5.36 -18.59 -10.04
C SER A 412 4.74 -19.55 -9.05
N GLU A 413 5.45 -20.60 -8.68
CA GLU A 413 4.98 -21.53 -7.66
C GLU A 413 5.57 -21.23 -6.29
N HIS A 414 4.77 -21.36 -5.24
CA HIS A 414 5.26 -21.23 -3.87
C HIS A 414 5.92 -22.54 -3.41
N VAL A 415 6.97 -22.43 -2.60
CA VAL A 415 7.58 -23.59 -1.92
C VAL A 415 6.74 -23.97 -0.70
N GLU A 416 6.27 -22.97 0.05
CA GLU A 416 5.38 -23.12 1.19
C GLU A 416 3.94 -23.41 0.72
N ASN A 417 3.18 -24.12 1.56
CA ASN A 417 1.76 -24.38 1.31
C ASN A 417 0.92 -23.12 1.56
N ALA A 418 -0.26 -23.07 0.93
CA ALA A 418 -1.26 -22.05 1.16
C ALA A 418 -1.54 -21.89 2.67
N GLY A 419 -1.45 -20.66 3.15
CA GLY A 419 -1.47 -20.34 4.58
C GLY A 419 -0.27 -19.58 5.07
N VAL A 420 0.86 -19.67 4.37
CA VAL A 420 1.92 -18.67 4.42
C VAL A 420 1.57 -17.58 3.42
N HIS A 421 1.56 -16.32 3.86
CA HIS A 421 1.24 -15.19 2.99
C HIS A 421 2.25 -15.10 1.81
N SER A 422 1.78 -14.82 0.59
CA SER A 422 2.61 -14.79 -0.64
C SER A 422 3.89 -13.94 -0.52
N GLY A 423 3.83 -12.82 0.19
CA GLY A 423 5.01 -12.00 0.47
C GLY A 423 6.08 -12.67 1.34
N ASP A 424 5.69 -13.57 2.24
CA ASP A 424 6.56 -14.38 3.09
C ASP A 424 6.87 -15.75 2.47
N ALA A 425 6.28 -16.07 1.32
CA ALA A 425 6.57 -17.28 0.59
C ALA A 425 7.83 -17.14 -0.28
N THR A 426 8.47 -18.27 -0.50
CA THR A 426 9.53 -18.48 -1.47
C THR A 426 8.89 -18.79 -2.82
N LEU A 427 9.24 -18.02 -3.85
CA LEU A 427 8.69 -18.18 -5.21
C LEU A 427 9.71 -18.83 -6.14
N VAL A 428 9.24 -19.71 -7.03
CA VAL A 428 10.04 -20.34 -8.10
C VAL A 428 9.44 -20.02 -9.46
N THR A 429 10.24 -19.46 -10.37
CA THR A 429 9.83 -19.04 -11.72
C THR A 429 10.90 -19.45 -12.76
N PRO A 430 10.55 -20.06 -13.90
CA PRO A 430 9.25 -20.67 -14.22
C PRO A 430 8.93 -21.85 -13.27
N PRO A 431 7.66 -22.27 -13.15
CA PRO A 431 7.27 -23.28 -12.18
C PRO A 431 7.84 -24.66 -12.56
N GLN A 432 8.26 -25.44 -11.58
CA GLN A 432 8.96 -26.72 -11.79
C GLN A 432 8.13 -27.96 -11.38
N ASP A 433 7.08 -27.81 -10.54
CA ASP A 433 6.19 -28.94 -10.16
C ASP A 433 4.79 -28.89 -10.79
N LEU A 434 4.54 -27.93 -11.69
CA LEU A 434 3.25 -27.81 -12.37
C LEU A 434 3.28 -28.59 -13.68
N ASN A 435 2.28 -29.44 -13.89
CA ASN A 435 2.12 -30.16 -15.15
C ASN A 435 1.51 -29.25 -16.24
N ALA A 436 1.68 -29.64 -17.51
CA ALA A 436 1.22 -28.85 -18.65
C ALA A 436 -0.30 -28.58 -18.64
N GLU A 437 -1.11 -29.55 -18.21
CA GLU A 437 -2.57 -29.41 -18.09
C GLU A 437 -2.94 -28.33 -17.05
N THR A 438 -2.27 -28.32 -15.90
CA THR A 438 -2.47 -27.30 -14.87
C THR A 438 -2.08 -25.93 -15.41
N LEU A 439 -0.96 -25.82 -16.12
CA LEU A 439 -0.52 -24.55 -16.71
C LEU A 439 -1.51 -24.03 -17.75
N GLU A 440 -2.07 -24.89 -18.62
CA GLU A 440 -3.07 -24.46 -19.59
C GLU A 440 -4.38 -24.01 -18.91
N ASN A 441 -4.80 -24.70 -17.85
CA ASN A 441 -5.94 -24.27 -17.05
C ASN A 441 -5.69 -22.92 -16.37
N ILE A 442 -4.47 -22.66 -15.87
CA ILE A 442 -4.08 -21.35 -15.35
C ILE A 442 -4.18 -20.30 -16.45
N LYS A 443 -3.58 -20.53 -17.64
CA LYS A 443 -3.67 -19.61 -18.78
C LYS A 443 -5.12 -19.27 -19.14
N ARG A 444 -6.00 -20.27 -19.15
CA ARG A 444 -7.43 -20.06 -19.43
C ARG A 444 -8.08 -19.17 -18.37
N ILE A 445 -7.88 -19.46 -17.09
CA ILE A 445 -8.44 -18.65 -15.99
C ILE A 445 -7.90 -17.21 -16.06
N THR A 446 -6.61 -17.04 -16.33
CA THR A 446 -5.97 -15.72 -16.48
C THR A 446 -6.57 -14.92 -17.63
N ARG A 447 -6.75 -15.54 -18.82
CA ARG A 447 -7.43 -14.91 -19.97
C ARG A 447 -8.88 -14.53 -19.66
N ASP A 448 -9.61 -15.44 -19.04
CA ASP A 448 -11.02 -15.21 -18.66
C ASP A 448 -11.15 -14.04 -17.68
N LEU A 449 -10.26 -13.95 -16.69
CA LEU A 449 -10.24 -12.84 -15.74
C LEU A 449 -9.85 -11.51 -16.37
N ALA A 450 -8.82 -11.49 -17.22
CA ALA A 450 -8.41 -10.29 -17.94
C ALA A 450 -9.56 -9.74 -18.78
N SER A 451 -10.27 -10.62 -19.51
CA SER A 451 -11.44 -10.24 -20.31
C SER A 451 -12.63 -9.78 -19.46
N LEU A 452 -12.92 -10.45 -18.34
CA LEU A 452 -14.05 -10.08 -17.46
C LEU A 452 -13.85 -8.72 -16.77
N LEU A 453 -12.61 -8.38 -16.45
CA LEU A 453 -12.25 -7.12 -15.81
C LEU A 453 -11.83 -6.04 -16.82
N ASP A 454 -11.84 -6.35 -18.12
CA ASP A 454 -11.39 -5.45 -19.19
C ASP A 454 -10.03 -4.81 -18.86
N VAL A 455 -9.05 -5.66 -18.55
CA VAL A 455 -7.75 -5.22 -18.03
C VAL A 455 -6.91 -4.62 -19.15
N THR A 456 -6.43 -3.39 -18.92
CA THR A 456 -5.42 -2.72 -19.75
C THR A 456 -4.28 -2.23 -18.86
N GLY A 457 -3.18 -2.97 -18.86
CA GLY A 457 -2.03 -2.77 -17.98
C GLY A 457 -1.70 -4.00 -17.14
N PRO A 458 -1.04 -3.83 -15.99
CA PRO A 458 -0.56 -4.93 -15.17
C PRO A 458 -1.66 -5.46 -14.24
N PHE A 459 -1.66 -6.77 -14.01
CA PHE A 459 -2.44 -7.39 -12.95
C PHE A 459 -1.74 -8.64 -12.40
N ASN A 460 -2.19 -9.06 -11.22
CA ASN A 460 -1.73 -10.26 -10.55
C ASN A 460 -2.93 -11.06 -10.05
N MET A 461 -2.81 -12.39 -10.06
CA MET A 461 -3.81 -13.27 -9.47
C MET A 461 -3.16 -14.38 -8.65
N GLN A 462 -3.82 -14.74 -7.56
CA GLN A 462 -3.40 -15.82 -6.66
C GLN A 462 -4.35 -17.00 -6.79
N ILE A 463 -3.80 -18.20 -6.95
CA ILE A 463 -4.56 -19.43 -7.17
C ILE A 463 -4.11 -20.50 -6.18
N ILE A 464 -5.08 -21.20 -5.60
CA ILE A 464 -4.83 -22.43 -4.83
C ILE A 464 -5.03 -23.63 -5.74
N ARG A 465 -4.04 -24.53 -5.75
CA ARG A 465 -4.12 -25.86 -6.37
C ARG A 465 -4.27 -26.93 -5.30
N LYS A 466 -5.35 -27.70 -5.36
CA LYS A 466 -5.55 -28.91 -4.52
C LYS A 466 -6.25 -29.99 -5.33
N ASN A 467 -5.73 -31.22 -5.32
CA ASN A 467 -6.32 -32.37 -6.03
C ASN A 467 -6.64 -32.09 -7.52
N ASN A 468 -5.74 -31.40 -8.23
CA ASN A 468 -5.92 -30.89 -9.61
C ASN A 468 -7.05 -29.87 -9.82
N GLU A 469 -7.76 -29.43 -8.78
CA GLU A 469 -8.65 -28.26 -8.86
C GLU A 469 -7.86 -26.97 -8.63
N LEU A 470 -8.18 -25.94 -9.42
CA LEU A 470 -7.67 -24.58 -9.27
C LEU A 470 -8.76 -23.68 -8.73
N LYS A 471 -8.47 -22.94 -7.66
CA LYS A 471 -9.41 -22.02 -7.00
C LYS A 471 -8.78 -20.64 -6.88
N VAL A 472 -9.40 -19.61 -7.43
CA VAL A 472 -8.90 -18.24 -7.38
C VAL A 472 -9.11 -17.67 -5.97
N ILE A 473 -8.06 -17.09 -5.38
CA ILE A 473 -8.11 -16.42 -4.07
C ILE A 473 -8.51 -14.96 -4.26
N GLU A 474 -7.76 -14.25 -5.09
CA GLU A 474 -7.89 -12.82 -5.34
C GLU A 474 -7.26 -12.45 -6.69
N CYS A 475 -7.65 -11.29 -7.20
CA CYS A 475 -7.07 -10.64 -8.36
C CYS A 475 -6.77 -9.18 -8.00
N ASN A 476 -5.54 -8.75 -8.22
CA ASN A 476 -5.06 -7.40 -7.99
C ASN A 476 -4.82 -6.75 -9.36
N VAL A 477 -5.66 -5.79 -9.76
CA VAL A 477 -5.53 -5.12 -11.08
C VAL A 477 -4.55 -3.95 -11.00
N ARG A 478 -3.31 -4.30 -10.69
CA ARG A 478 -2.14 -3.44 -10.56
C ARG A 478 -0.88 -4.31 -10.60
N VAL A 479 0.30 -3.69 -10.60
CA VAL A 479 1.54 -4.44 -10.36
C VAL A 479 1.50 -5.15 -9.00
N SER A 480 2.18 -6.28 -8.92
CA SER A 480 2.45 -7.00 -7.68
C SER A 480 3.91 -6.83 -7.27
N ARG A 481 4.22 -7.23 -6.04
CA ARG A 481 5.60 -7.23 -5.54
C ARG A 481 6.55 -8.14 -6.33
N SER A 482 6.03 -9.15 -7.03
CA SER A 482 6.85 -10.09 -7.81
C SER A 482 7.17 -9.60 -9.22
N PHE A 483 6.59 -8.48 -9.69
CA PHE A 483 6.86 -7.93 -11.03
C PHE A 483 8.36 -7.71 -11.33
N PRO A 484 9.16 -7.10 -10.44
CA PRO A 484 10.60 -6.94 -10.66
C PRO A 484 11.32 -8.30 -10.75
N PHE A 485 10.92 -9.26 -9.92
CA PHE A 485 11.50 -10.60 -9.88
C PHE A 485 11.20 -11.37 -11.17
N VAL A 486 9.94 -11.43 -11.60
CA VAL A 486 9.55 -12.15 -12.83
C VAL A 486 10.14 -11.48 -14.06
N SER A 487 10.21 -10.15 -14.11
CA SER A 487 10.79 -9.42 -15.24
C SER A 487 12.27 -9.74 -15.42
N LYS A 488 13.05 -9.75 -14.32
CA LYS A 488 14.47 -10.13 -14.33
C LYS A 488 14.67 -11.63 -14.61
N THR A 489 13.77 -12.48 -14.14
CA THR A 489 13.85 -13.94 -14.33
C THR A 489 13.55 -14.35 -15.76
N LEU A 490 12.58 -13.70 -16.41
CA LEU A 490 12.16 -14.04 -17.76
C LEU A 490 12.83 -13.17 -18.84
N ASN A 491 13.73 -12.26 -18.44
CA ASN A 491 14.38 -11.30 -19.33
C ASN A 491 13.37 -10.52 -20.19
N HIS A 492 12.23 -10.16 -19.61
CA HIS A 492 11.17 -9.42 -20.28
C HIS A 492 10.66 -8.33 -19.35
N ASP A 493 10.59 -7.09 -19.81
CA ASP A 493 10.16 -5.96 -18.99
C ASP A 493 8.64 -5.84 -18.99
N PHE A 494 7.99 -6.41 -17.97
CA PHE A 494 6.54 -6.35 -17.82
C PHE A 494 6.04 -4.92 -17.64
N VAL A 495 6.84 -4.05 -17.01
CA VAL A 495 6.44 -2.67 -16.73
C VAL A 495 6.45 -1.85 -18.01
N ALA A 496 7.45 -2.04 -18.87
CA ALA A 496 7.48 -1.40 -20.19
C ALA A 496 6.31 -1.87 -21.06
N THR A 497 6.05 -3.18 -21.12
CA THR A 497 4.89 -3.75 -21.84
C THR A 497 3.57 -3.17 -21.31
N ALA A 498 3.40 -3.12 -19.99
CA ALA A 498 2.21 -2.55 -19.36
C ALA A 498 2.07 -1.05 -19.64
N THR A 499 3.16 -0.29 -19.60
CA THR A 499 3.15 1.15 -19.88
C THR A 499 2.71 1.43 -21.32
N ARG A 500 3.23 0.68 -22.30
CA ARG A 500 2.80 0.80 -23.70
C ARG A 500 1.32 0.48 -23.89
N ALA A 501 0.83 -0.58 -23.25
CA ALA A 501 -0.59 -0.94 -23.26
C ALA A 501 -1.48 0.17 -22.66
N ILE A 502 -1.10 0.70 -21.50
CA ILE A 502 -1.79 1.82 -20.83
C ILE A 502 -1.87 3.06 -21.72
N MET A 503 -0.82 3.32 -22.51
CA MET A 503 -0.76 4.44 -23.45
C MET A 503 -1.48 4.16 -24.80
N GLY A 504 -2.11 2.99 -24.95
CA GLY A 504 -2.85 2.60 -26.16
C GLY A 504 -1.96 2.27 -27.36
N LEU A 505 -0.69 1.93 -27.14
CA LEU A 505 0.21 1.50 -28.20
C LEU A 505 0.01 0.01 -28.50
N PRO A 506 0.10 -0.41 -29.78
CA PRO A 506 0.06 -1.82 -30.12
C PRO A 506 1.32 -2.51 -29.57
N VAL A 507 1.10 -3.61 -28.85
CA VAL A 507 2.17 -4.46 -28.30
C VAL A 507 1.90 -5.89 -28.73
N ASP A 508 2.89 -6.53 -29.34
CA ASP A 508 2.78 -7.94 -29.72
C ASP A 508 2.85 -8.84 -28.48
N PRO A 509 1.95 -9.83 -28.34
CA PRO A 509 2.03 -10.80 -27.27
C PRO A 509 3.32 -11.62 -27.32
N VAL A 510 3.90 -11.90 -26.16
CA VAL A 510 5.13 -12.69 -26.01
C VAL A 510 4.89 -13.88 -25.10
N ASP A 511 5.12 -15.10 -25.61
CA ASP A 511 5.08 -16.32 -24.79
C ASP A 511 6.43 -16.57 -24.10
N ILE A 512 6.48 -16.19 -22.83
CA ILE A 512 7.63 -16.39 -21.93
C ILE A 512 7.32 -17.37 -20.79
N LEU A 513 6.19 -18.08 -20.85
CA LEU A 513 5.72 -18.94 -19.76
C LEU A 513 6.73 -20.03 -19.39
N HIS A 514 7.40 -20.59 -20.40
CA HIS A 514 8.35 -21.69 -20.24
C HIS A 514 9.76 -21.22 -19.80
N GLY A 515 9.96 -19.91 -19.59
CA GLY A 515 11.23 -19.34 -19.19
C GLY A 515 12.24 -19.22 -20.33
N VAL A 516 13.43 -18.71 -19.97
CA VAL A 516 14.52 -18.38 -20.89
C VAL A 516 15.79 -19.21 -20.60
N GLY A 517 15.62 -20.46 -20.17
CA GLY A 517 16.73 -21.37 -19.86
C GLY A 517 17.41 -21.14 -18.51
N LYS A 518 16.79 -20.37 -17.60
CA LYS A 518 17.23 -20.19 -16.22
C LYS A 518 16.03 -20.28 -15.26
N VAL A 519 16.29 -20.68 -14.02
CA VAL A 519 15.29 -20.68 -12.93
C VAL A 519 15.66 -19.59 -11.93
N GLY A 520 14.69 -18.72 -11.63
CA GLY A 520 14.76 -17.75 -10.54
C GLY A 520 14.07 -18.29 -9.30
N VAL A 521 14.67 -18.04 -8.14
CA VAL A 521 14.05 -18.28 -6.83
C VAL A 521 14.11 -17.02 -6.00
N LYS A 522 12.95 -16.53 -5.56
CA LYS A 522 12.82 -15.41 -4.62
C LYS A 522 12.64 -15.96 -3.21
N VAL A 523 13.47 -15.51 -2.27
CA VAL A 523 13.42 -15.89 -0.85
C VAL A 523 13.11 -14.64 -0.02
N PRO A 524 12.16 -14.69 0.92
CA PRO A 524 11.84 -13.56 1.81
C PRO A 524 12.96 -13.25 2.80
N GLN A 525 13.13 -11.96 3.12
CA GLN A 525 14.02 -11.48 4.18
C GLN A 525 13.20 -11.03 5.39
N PHE A 526 13.54 -11.51 6.58
CA PHE A 526 12.87 -11.15 7.83
C PHE A 526 13.78 -10.34 8.76
N SER A 527 13.15 -9.53 9.62
CA SER A 527 13.82 -8.67 10.61
C SER A 527 13.54 -9.09 12.06
N PHE A 528 13.18 -10.36 12.32
CA PHE A 528 12.86 -10.86 13.66
C PHE A 528 13.95 -10.62 14.70
N SER A 529 15.23 -10.63 14.29
CA SER A 529 16.36 -10.35 15.18
C SER A 529 16.35 -8.94 15.79
N ARG A 530 15.69 -7.97 15.14
CA ARG A 530 15.51 -6.60 15.63
C ARG A 530 14.26 -6.45 16.51
N LEU A 531 13.37 -7.44 16.48
CA LEU A 531 12.06 -7.42 17.13
C LEU A 531 12.07 -8.35 18.34
N ALA A 532 12.78 -7.94 19.40
CA ALA A 532 12.87 -8.73 20.63
C ALA A 532 11.48 -9.11 21.17
N GLY A 533 11.29 -10.40 21.43
CA GLY A 533 10.01 -10.97 21.87
C GLY A 533 9.09 -11.44 20.74
N ALA A 534 9.36 -11.08 19.47
CA ALA A 534 8.58 -11.59 18.34
C ALA A 534 8.59 -13.12 18.28
N ASP A 535 7.44 -13.70 17.99
CA ASP A 535 7.35 -15.11 17.66
C ASP A 535 7.82 -15.30 16.21
N VAL A 536 8.78 -16.21 15.99
CA VAL A 536 9.38 -16.46 14.67
C VAL A 536 8.54 -17.52 13.96
N GLN A 537 7.33 -17.13 13.59
CA GLN A 537 6.37 -18.02 12.93
C GLN A 537 5.80 -17.34 11.68
N LEU A 538 5.68 -18.13 10.61
CA LEU A 538 5.00 -17.72 9.39
C LEU A 538 3.50 -17.96 9.52
N GLY A 539 2.70 -17.11 8.89
CA GLY A 539 1.26 -17.23 8.89
C GLY A 539 0.60 -16.49 7.74
N VAL A 540 -0.69 -16.21 7.92
CA VAL A 540 -1.53 -15.57 6.90
C VAL A 540 -1.35 -14.05 6.82
N GLU A 541 -0.65 -13.46 7.78
CA GLU A 541 -0.24 -12.05 7.77
C GLU A 541 1.25 -11.97 7.42
N MET A 542 1.59 -11.07 6.49
CA MET A 542 2.97 -10.87 6.04
C MET A 542 3.83 -10.21 7.11
N ALA A 543 5.04 -10.73 7.32
CA ALA A 543 6.03 -10.24 8.28
C ALA A 543 7.41 -9.90 7.67
N SER A 544 7.70 -10.34 6.45
CA SER A 544 8.96 -10.05 5.77
C SER A 544 9.12 -8.56 5.42
N THR A 545 10.35 -8.08 5.50
CA THR A 545 10.71 -6.67 5.25
C THR A 545 11.42 -6.47 3.92
N GLY A 546 11.68 -7.55 3.19
CA GLY A 546 12.35 -7.51 1.88
C GLY A 546 12.47 -8.89 1.28
N GLU A 547 13.27 -8.99 0.23
CA GLU A 547 13.47 -10.22 -0.53
C GLU A 547 14.84 -10.27 -1.19
N VAL A 548 15.30 -11.48 -1.48
CA VAL A 548 16.45 -11.74 -2.35
C VAL A 548 16.01 -12.65 -3.48
N ALA A 549 16.54 -12.42 -4.68
CA ALA A 549 16.31 -13.28 -5.83
C ALA A 549 17.65 -13.83 -6.33
N CYS A 550 17.71 -15.13 -6.58
CA CYS A 550 18.88 -15.80 -7.11
C CYS A 550 18.52 -16.66 -8.32
N PHE A 551 19.50 -16.86 -9.20
CA PHE A 551 19.34 -17.62 -10.44
C PHE A 551 20.24 -18.85 -10.45
N GLY A 552 19.77 -19.90 -11.11
CA GLY A 552 20.52 -21.13 -11.31
C GLY A 552 19.99 -21.95 -12.48
N ASP A 553 20.69 -23.04 -12.79
CA ASP A 553 20.33 -23.98 -13.83
C ASP A 553 19.06 -24.77 -13.45
N ASN A 554 18.81 -24.88 -12.14
CA ASN A 554 17.61 -25.51 -11.58
C ASN A 554 17.21 -24.83 -10.26
N ARG A 555 16.03 -25.21 -9.74
CA ARG A 555 15.49 -24.64 -8.50
C ARG A 555 16.39 -24.85 -7.28
N TYR A 556 17.13 -25.96 -7.19
CA TYR A 556 17.92 -26.29 -6.00
C TYR A 556 19.12 -25.36 -5.87
N GLU A 557 19.81 -25.11 -6.99
CA GLU A 557 20.92 -24.16 -7.03
C GLU A 557 20.45 -22.73 -6.72
N ALA A 558 19.37 -22.29 -7.38
CA ALA A 558 18.81 -20.97 -7.16
C ALA A 558 18.32 -20.77 -5.71
N TYR A 559 17.64 -21.77 -5.14
CA TYR A 559 17.17 -21.75 -3.76
C TYR A 559 18.31 -21.70 -2.75
N LEU A 560 19.36 -22.52 -2.93
CA LEU A 560 20.51 -22.53 -2.02
C LEU A 560 21.23 -21.17 -2.01
N LYS A 561 21.44 -20.57 -3.19
CA LYS A 561 21.99 -19.21 -3.32
C LYS A 561 21.09 -18.18 -2.64
N GLY A 562 19.77 -18.29 -2.81
CA GLY A 562 18.78 -17.41 -2.18
C GLY A 562 18.86 -17.48 -0.66
N MET A 563 18.83 -18.69 -0.08
CA MET A 563 18.97 -18.90 1.36
C MET A 563 20.28 -18.33 1.89
N MET A 564 21.41 -18.61 1.24
CA MET A 564 22.70 -18.04 1.66
C MET A 564 22.70 -16.51 1.62
N SER A 565 22.00 -15.90 0.66
CA SER A 565 21.89 -14.45 0.52
C SER A 565 21.03 -13.79 1.61
N THR A 566 20.09 -14.51 2.22
CA THR A 566 19.33 -14.01 3.39
C THR A 566 20.12 -14.09 4.72
N GLY A 567 21.33 -14.64 4.67
CA GLY A 567 22.20 -14.85 5.83
C GLY A 567 22.09 -16.25 6.44
N PHE A 568 21.34 -17.18 5.82
CA PHE A 568 21.31 -18.57 6.27
C PHE A 568 22.69 -19.22 6.17
N GLN A 569 23.09 -19.93 7.22
CA GLN A 569 24.34 -20.69 7.25
C GLN A 569 24.04 -22.18 7.22
N ILE A 570 24.62 -22.89 6.25
CA ILE A 570 24.47 -24.34 6.14
C ILE A 570 25.10 -24.99 7.39
N PRO A 571 24.33 -25.79 8.15
CA PRO A 571 24.82 -26.43 9.37
C PRO A 571 25.93 -27.43 9.04
N LYS A 572 27.04 -27.36 9.79
CA LYS A 572 28.21 -28.26 9.64
C LYS A 572 28.27 -29.42 10.65
N LYS A 573 27.34 -29.44 11.61
CA LYS A 573 27.30 -30.41 12.72
C LYS A 573 25.92 -31.07 12.79
N ALA A 574 25.30 -31.09 13.96
CA ALA A 574 23.99 -31.71 14.18
C ALA A 574 22.83 -30.81 13.72
N ILE A 575 21.71 -31.44 13.35
CA ILE A 575 20.43 -30.81 13.03
C ILE A 575 19.41 -31.30 14.07
N LEU A 576 18.65 -30.38 14.66
CA LEU A 576 17.50 -30.70 15.52
C LEU A 576 16.26 -30.83 14.65
N LEU A 577 15.58 -31.98 14.72
CA LEU A 577 14.25 -32.16 14.12
C LEU A 577 13.18 -32.17 15.23
N SER A 578 12.25 -31.22 15.14
CA SER A 578 11.02 -31.22 15.91
C SER A 578 9.90 -30.85 14.94
N ILE A 579 8.97 -31.78 14.74
CA ILE A 579 7.85 -31.63 13.81
C ILE A 579 6.55 -31.67 14.60
N GLY A 580 5.56 -30.88 14.19
CA GLY A 580 4.21 -30.95 14.74
C GLY A 580 3.60 -32.35 14.51
N SER A 581 2.53 -32.66 15.23
CA SER A 581 1.82 -33.93 15.04
C SER A 581 1.39 -34.09 13.58
N PHE A 582 1.95 -35.11 12.92
CA PHE A 582 1.49 -35.59 11.62
C PHE A 582 0.02 -36.03 11.82
N LYS A 583 -0.92 -35.35 11.16
CA LYS A 583 -2.34 -35.72 11.22
C LYS A 583 -2.71 -36.58 10.03
#